data_AF-A0AAW5MQT7-F1
#
_entry.id   AF-A0AAW5MQT7-F1
#
_cell.length_a   1.000
_cell.length_b   1.000
_cell.length_c   1.000
_cell.angle_alpha   90.00
_cell.angle_beta   90.00
_cell.angle_gamma   90.00
#
_symmetry.space_group_name_H-M   'P 1'
#
loop_
_entity.id
_entity.type
_entity.pdbx_description
1 polymer ?
#
loop_
_entity_poly.entity_id
_entity_poly.type
_entity_poly.pdbx_seq_one_letter_code
_entity_poly.pdbx_strand_id
1 'polypeptide(L)'
;TMKAGKSTTINAIVGTEVLPNRNRPMTALPTLIRHTPGQKEPVLHFSHVAPIDCLIQQLQQRLRDCDIKHLTDVLEIDKDMRALMQRIENGVAFEKYYLGAQPIFHCLKSLNDLVRLAKALDVDFPFSAYAAIEHIPVIEVEFVHLAGLESYPGQLTLL
;
A
#
# COMPACT_ATOMS: atom_id res chain seq x y z
N THR A 1 -21.58 -10.46 -8.34
CA THR A 1 -20.48 -10.75 -9.28
C THR A 1 -19.38 -11.46 -8.52
N MET A 2 -19.08 -12.70 -8.91
CA MET A 2 -18.10 -13.57 -8.25
C MET A 2 -16.71 -12.92 -8.32
N LYS A 3 -16.06 -12.69 -7.18
CA LYS A 3 -14.71 -12.09 -7.14
C LYS A 3 -13.69 -13.20 -7.28
N ALA A 4 -12.84 -13.10 -8.31
CA ALA A 4 -11.65 -13.94 -8.41
C ALA A 4 -10.81 -13.66 -7.15
N GLY A 5 -10.74 -14.61 -6.23
CA GLY A 5 -10.10 -14.46 -4.91
C GLY A 5 -8.58 -14.34 -4.98
N LYS A 6 -8.02 -13.44 -5.80
CA LYS A 6 -6.58 -13.29 -6.05
C LYS A 6 -5.81 -13.05 -4.74
N SER A 7 -6.23 -12.09 -3.92
CA SER A 7 -5.61 -11.84 -2.60
C SER A 7 -5.81 -13.02 -1.64
N THR A 8 -6.94 -13.74 -1.73
CA THR A 8 -7.18 -14.97 -0.97
C THR A 8 -6.24 -16.10 -1.41
N THR A 9 -6.01 -16.27 -2.71
CA THR A 9 -5.09 -17.26 -3.29
C THR A 9 -3.64 -16.90 -2.97
N ILE A 10 -3.27 -15.62 -3.02
CA ILE A 10 -1.93 -15.15 -2.65
C ILE A 10 -1.69 -15.36 -1.15
N ASN A 11 -2.61 -14.95 -0.27
CA ASN A 11 -2.49 -15.22 1.17
C ASN A 11 -2.44 -16.73 1.46
N ALA A 12 -3.16 -17.55 0.68
CA ALA A 12 -3.08 -19.01 0.79
C ALA A 12 -1.71 -19.56 0.33
N ILE A 13 -1.10 -19.03 -0.73
CA ILE A 13 0.23 -19.45 -1.19
C ILE A 13 1.32 -19.00 -0.20
N VAL A 14 1.25 -17.76 0.27
CA VAL A 14 2.18 -17.19 1.24
C VAL A 14 2.04 -17.89 2.61
N GLY A 15 0.82 -18.31 2.98
CA GLY A 15 0.52 -18.94 4.27
C GLY A 15 0.37 -17.95 5.43
N THR A 16 0.39 -16.64 5.14
CA THR A 16 0.12 -15.55 6.10
C THR A 16 -0.77 -14.49 5.44
N GLU A 17 -1.63 -13.83 6.22
CA GLU A 17 -2.48 -12.74 5.74
C GLU A 17 -1.67 -11.44 5.59
N VAL A 18 -0.93 -11.31 4.49
CA VAL A 18 -0.05 -10.14 4.26
C VAL A 18 -0.70 -9.10 3.36
N LEU A 19 -1.60 -9.54 2.47
CA LEU A 19 -2.38 -8.61 1.64
C LEU A 19 -3.74 -8.32 2.24
N PRO A 20 -4.22 -7.06 2.13
CA PRO A 20 -5.59 -6.72 2.50
C PRO A 20 -6.57 -7.57 1.68
N ASN A 21 -7.53 -8.22 2.35
CA ASN A 21 -8.57 -9.04 1.72
C ASN A 21 -9.96 -8.60 2.19
N ARG A 22 -10.51 -7.53 1.60
CA ARG A 22 -11.92 -7.09 1.76
C ARG A 22 -12.52 -6.53 0.47
N ASN A 23 -13.83 -6.33 0.53
CA ASN A 23 -14.76 -6.20 -0.59
C ASN A 23 -14.66 -4.93 -1.48
N ARG A 24 -13.56 -4.17 -1.48
CA ARG A 24 -13.34 -2.99 -2.35
C ARG A 24 -12.02 -3.13 -3.13
N PRO A 25 -11.78 -2.41 -4.24
CA PRO A 25 -10.45 -2.39 -4.88
C PRO A 25 -9.42 -1.92 -3.84
N MET A 26 -8.34 -2.69 -3.65
CA MET A 26 -7.36 -2.48 -2.54
C MET A 26 -5.93 -2.28 -3.04
N THR A 27 -5.72 -2.13 -4.34
CA THR A 27 -4.38 -2.01 -4.92
C THR A 27 -4.31 -0.71 -5.72
N ALA A 28 -3.77 0.34 -5.09
CA ALA A 28 -3.43 1.60 -5.73
C ALA A 28 -2.11 1.51 -6.48
N LEU A 29 -1.10 0.92 -5.86
CA LEU A 29 0.19 0.62 -6.48
C LEU A 29 0.34 -0.90 -6.60
N PRO A 30 0.82 -1.44 -7.73
CA PRO A 30 1.25 -2.83 -7.80
C PRO A 30 2.24 -3.11 -6.65
N THR A 31 2.19 -4.29 -6.04
CA THR A 31 3.06 -4.64 -4.91
C THR A 31 3.65 -6.02 -5.14
N LEU A 32 4.96 -6.13 -5.12
CA LEU A 32 5.64 -7.41 -5.26
C LEU A 32 5.62 -8.14 -3.93
N ILE A 33 5.41 -9.45 -3.94
CA ILE A 33 5.58 -10.31 -2.76
C ILE A 33 6.65 -11.32 -3.09
N ARG A 34 7.74 -11.24 -2.35
CA ARG A 34 8.97 -11.98 -2.58
C ARG A 34 9.16 -13.00 -1.46
N HIS A 35 9.41 -14.23 -1.87
CA HIS A 35 9.83 -15.28 -0.96
C HIS A 35 11.23 -14.97 -0.42
N THR A 36 11.35 -14.86 0.90
CA THR A 36 12.64 -14.69 1.58
C THR A 36 12.77 -15.77 2.67
N PRO A 37 13.59 -16.82 2.46
CA PRO A 37 13.83 -17.84 3.47
C PRO A 37 14.24 -17.26 4.81
N GLY A 38 13.65 -17.75 5.91
CA GLY A 38 13.90 -17.24 7.26
C GLY A 38 13.15 -15.95 7.64
N GLN A 39 12.54 -15.23 6.69
CA GLN A 39 11.76 -14.02 6.97
C GLN A 39 10.34 -14.38 7.47
N LYS A 40 10.23 -14.79 8.73
CA LYS A 40 8.94 -15.24 9.30
C LYS A 40 7.90 -14.12 9.41
N GLU A 41 8.33 -12.94 9.83
CA GLU A 41 7.49 -11.76 9.91
C GLU A 41 7.59 -10.96 8.60
N PRO A 42 6.48 -10.56 7.96
CA PRO A 42 6.57 -9.86 6.69
C PRO A 42 7.18 -8.47 6.84
N VAL A 43 7.90 -8.03 5.83
CA VAL A 43 8.53 -6.71 5.76
C VAL A 43 8.16 -6.05 4.45
N LEU A 44 7.67 -4.82 4.49
CA LEU A 44 7.46 -3.99 3.29
C LEU A 44 8.62 -3.01 3.12
N HIS A 45 9.28 -3.11 1.97
CA HIS A 45 10.22 -2.13 1.47
C HIS A 45 9.50 -1.21 0.49
N PHE A 46 9.43 0.07 0.84
CA PHE A 46 8.88 1.12 -0.01
C PHE A 46 9.99 2.13 -0.31
N SER A 47 10.93 1.74 -1.16
CA SER A 47 12.17 2.51 -1.36
C SER A 47 11.98 3.82 -2.13
N HIS A 48 10.98 3.87 -3.03
CA HIS A 48 10.69 5.01 -3.88
C HIS A 48 9.55 5.88 -3.31
N VAL A 49 9.69 6.36 -2.06
CA VAL A 49 8.68 7.20 -1.37
C VAL A 49 8.63 8.65 -1.84
N ALA A 50 9.71 9.16 -2.44
CA ALA A 50 9.83 10.59 -2.77
C ALA A 50 8.66 11.17 -3.59
N PRO A 51 8.10 10.47 -4.61
CA PRO A 51 6.90 10.96 -5.31
C PRO A 51 5.67 11.07 -4.40
N ILE A 52 5.48 10.15 -3.45
CA ILE A 52 4.41 10.23 -2.45
C ILE A 52 4.64 11.40 -1.50
N ASP A 53 5.88 11.64 -1.07
CA ASP A 53 6.19 12.77 -0.18
C ASP A 53 5.88 14.11 -0.86
N CYS A 54 6.24 14.25 -2.15
CA CYS A 54 5.85 15.43 -2.95
C CYS A 54 4.33 15.58 -3.06
N LEU A 55 3.61 14.47 -3.29
CA LEU A 55 2.14 14.49 -3.31
C LEU A 55 1.56 14.93 -1.97
N ILE A 56 2.08 14.43 -0.85
CA ILE A 56 1.62 14.80 0.50
C ILE A 56 1.77 16.31 0.72
N GLN A 57 2.88 16.91 0.31
CA GLN A 57 3.08 18.36 0.41
C GLN A 57 2.05 19.14 -0.41
N GLN A 58 1.73 18.69 -1.63
CA GLN A 58 0.69 19.32 -2.46
C GLN A 58 -0.70 19.19 -1.84
N LEU A 59 -1.05 17.99 -1.34
CA LEU A 59 -2.33 17.74 -0.68
C LEU A 59 -2.46 18.52 0.62
N GLN A 60 -1.39 18.68 1.38
CA GLN A 60 -1.39 19.48 2.61
C GLN A 60 -1.74 20.95 2.32
N GLN A 61 -1.23 21.51 1.22
CA GLN A 61 -1.61 22.87 0.79
C GLN A 61 -3.09 22.91 0.38
N ARG A 62 -3.54 21.97 -0.45
CA ARG A 62 -4.94 21.92 -0.90
C ARG A 62 -5.94 21.72 0.24
N LEU A 63 -5.60 20.93 1.26
CA LEU A 63 -6.46 20.72 2.43
C LEU A 63 -6.65 21.99 3.27
N ARG A 64 -5.65 22.88 3.34
CA ARG A 64 -5.77 24.16 4.06
C ARG A 64 -6.74 25.13 3.39
N ASP A 65 -6.82 25.07 2.05
CA ASP A 65 -7.63 25.97 1.23
C ASP A 65 -9.03 25.39 0.90
N CYS A 66 -9.28 24.12 1.25
CA CYS A 66 -10.50 23.41 0.89
C CYS A 66 -11.65 23.63 1.88
N ASP A 67 -12.87 23.77 1.36
CA ASP A 67 -14.08 23.61 2.20
C ASP A 67 -14.33 22.12 2.47
N ILE A 68 -14.09 21.71 3.70
CA ILE A 68 -14.28 20.32 4.18
C ILE A 68 -15.68 19.80 3.86
N LYS A 69 -16.71 20.66 3.80
CA LYS A 69 -18.09 20.25 3.44
C LYS A 69 -18.18 19.71 2.02
N HIS A 70 -17.51 20.36 1.06
CA HIS A 70 -17.47 19.87 -0.31
C HIS A 70 -16.69 18.55 -0.41
N LEU A 71 -15.65 18.37 0.40
CA LEU A 71 -14.88 17.13 0.43
C LEU A 71 -15.73 15.94 0.93
N THR A 72 -16.59 16.16 1.93
CA THR A 72 -17.51 15.12 2.43
C THR A 72 -18.59 14.71 1.42
N ASP A 73 -18.92 15.57 0.45
CA ASP A 73 -19.92 15.25 -0.58
C ASP A 73 -19.36 14.31 -1.67
N VAL A 74 -18.05 14.39 -1.94
CA VAL A 74 -17.37 13.61 -2.99
C VAL A 74 -16.58 12.42 -2.47
N LEU A 75 -16.31 12.37 -1.16
CA LEU A 75 -15.47 11.35 -0.53
C LEU A 75 -16.10 10.81 0.75
N GLU A 76 -16.23 9.48 0.83
CA GLU A 76 -16.61 8.80 2.07
C GLU A 76 -15.45 8.94 3.09
N ILE A 77 -15.62 9.82 4.07
CA ILE A 77 -14.64 10.08 5.13
C ILE A 77 -14.87 9.15 6.32
N ASP A 78 -14.43 7.89 6.18
CA ASP A 78 -14.38 6.91 7.26
C ASP A 78 -13.24 7.18 8.26
N LYS A 79 -13.08 6.30 9.26
CA LYS A 79 -12.06 6.46 10.31
C LYS A 79 -10.63 6.49 9.72
N ASP A 80 -10.37 5.71 8.69
CA ASP A 80 -9.04 5.58 8.10
C ASP A 80 -8.71 6.78 7.22
N MET A 81 -9.68 7.27 6.44
CA MET A 81 -9.54 8.51 5.69
C MET A 81 -9.26 9.70 6.62
N ARG A 82 -9.94 9.80 7.78
CA ARG A 82 -9.65 10.85 8.78
C ARG A 82 -8.23 10.76 9.30
N ALA A 83 -7.76 9.54 9.61
CA ALA A 83 -6.40 9.33 10.09
C ALA A 83 -5.37 9.72 9.02
N LEU A 84 -5.63 9.42 7.74
CA LEU A 84 -4.79 9.86 6.63
C LEU A 84 -4.76 11.40 6.51
N MET A 85 -5.91 12.05 6.51
CA MET A 85 -6.00 13.52 6.44
C MET A 85 -5.23 14.18 7.58
N GLN A 86 -5.39 13.70 8.82
CA GLN A 86 -4.64 14.19 9.97
C GLN A 86 -3.12 13.99 9.82
N ARG A 87 -2.68 12.86 9.25
CA ARG A 87 -1.24 12.65 8.96
C ARG A 87 -0.71 13.65 7.96
N ILE A 88 -1.46 13.92 6.88
CA ILE A 88 -1.10 14.89 5.85
C ILE A 88 -1.05 16.33 6.42
N GLU A 89 -2.05 16.71 7.21
CA GLU A 89 -2.09 18.02 7.88
C GLU A 89 -0.87 18.24 8.78
N ASN A 90 -0.45 17.20 9.51
CA ASN A 90 0.74 17.22 10.35
C ASN A 90 2.06 17.05 9.58
N GLY A 91 2.03 16.83 8.26
CA GLY A 91 3.23 16.64 7.44
C GLY A 91 3.98 15.34 7.71
N VAL A 92 3.29 14.29 8.18
CA VAL A 92 3.90 12.99 8.47
C VAL A 92 4.09 12.20 7.17
N ALA A 93 5.36 11.98 6.81
CA ALA A 93 5.76 11.23 5.62
C ALA A 93 5.42 9.72 5.70
N PHE A 94 5.52 9.02 4.57
CA PHE A 94 5.54 7.56 4.57
C PHE A 94 6.93 7.05 4.94
N GLU A 95 6.98 5.92 5.63
CA GLU A 95 8.22 5.24 5.95
C GLU A 95 8.67 4.41 4.76
N LYS A 96 9.99 4.20 4.66
CA LYS A 96 10.56 3.33 3.62
C LYS A 96 10.48 1.84 3.99
N TYR A 97 10.16 1.54 5.24
CA TYR A 97 10.24 0.22 5.83
C TYR A 97 9.08 0.02 6.81
N TYR A 98 8.36 -1.10 6.69
CA TYR A 98 7.32 -1.48 7.64
C TYR A 98 7.50 -2.95 8.03
N LEU A 99 7.60 -3.22 9.34
CA LEU A 99 7.71 -4.58 9.88
C LEU A 99 6.33 -5.06 10.38
N GLY A 100 5.96 -6.27 9.99
CA GLY A 100 4.74 -6.94 10.46
C GLY A 100 3.51 -6.67 9.60
N ALA A 101 2.56 -7.59 9.64
CA ALA A 101 1.40 -7.57 8.75
C ALA A 101 0.49 -6.34 8.97
N GLN A 102 0.29 -5.92 10.23
CA GLN A 102 -0.57 -4.78 10.56
C GLN A 102 -0.02 -3.44 10.02
N PRO A 103 1.24 -3.05 10.28
CA PRO A 103 1.82 -1.85 9.69
C PRO A 103 1.80 -1.84 8.15
N ILE A 104 2.10 -2.98 7.52
CA ILE A 104 2.04 -3.15 6.07
C ILE A 104 0.61 -2.92 5.56
N PHE A 105 -0.37 -3.56 6.19
CA PHE A 105 -1.78 -3.39 5.85
C PHE A 105 -2.22 -1.92 5.95
N HIS A 106 -1.86 -1.23 7.03
CA HIS A 106 -2.18 0.18 7.23
C HIS A 106 -1.49 1.08 6.19
N CYS A 107 -0.24 0.79 5.82
CA CYS A 107 0.47 1.49 4.76
C CYS A 107 -0.24 1.35 3.41
N LEU A 108 -0.50 0.11 2.97
CA LEU A 108 -1.16 -0.15 1.69
C LEU A 108 -2.56 0.46 1.65
N LYS A 109 -3.32 0.37 2.74
CA LYS A 109 -4.63 1.02 2.85
C LYS A 109 -4.53 2.54 2.73
N SER A 110 -3.56 3.14 3.44
CA SER A 110 -3.30 4.59 3.36
C SER A 110 -2.94 5.02 1.93
N LEU A 111 -2.17 4.23 1.18
CA LEU A 111 -1.86 4.51 -0.23
C LEU A 111 -3.11 4.50 -1.12
N ASN A 112 -4.06 3.59 -0.87
CA ASN A 112 -5.33 3.59 -1.60
C ASN A 112 -6.19 4.80 -1.29
N ASP A 113 -6.30 5.16 -0.01
CA ASP A 113 -7.04 6.34 0.40
C ASP A 113 -6.37 7.63 -0.10
N LEU A 114 -5.04 7.64 -0.25
CA LEU A 114 -4.29 8.74 -0.84
C LEU A 114 -4.67 8.97 -2.31
N VAL A 115 -4.84 7.92 -3.11
CA VAL A 115 -5.35 8.04 -4.50
C VAL A 115 -6.73 8.68 -4.52
N ARG A 116 -7.63 8.23 -3.63
CA ARG A 116 -9.00 8.74 -3.54
C ARG A 116 -9.02 10.21 -3.13
N LEU A 117 -8.20 10.58 -2.15
CA LEU A 117 -8.07 11.95 -1.66
C LEU A 117 -7.45 12.87 -2.71
N ALA A 118 -6.39 12.43 -3.40
CA ALA A 118 -5.77 13.20 -4.47
C ALA A 118 -6.77 13.53 -5.58
N LYS A 119 -7.55 12.52 -6.01
CA LYS A 119 -8.64 12.72 -6.97
C LYS A 119 -9.71 13.69 -6.47
N ALA A 120 -10.10 13.60 -5.20
CA ALA A 120 -11.13 14.48 -4.61
C ALA A 120 -10.66 15.95 -4.49
N LEU A 121 -9.35 16.17 -4.40
CA LEU A 121 -8.73 17.50 -4.32
C LEU A 121 -8.19 18.01 -5.66
N ASP A 122 -8.47 17.30 -6.76
CA ASP A 122 -8.00 17.64 -8.11
C ASP A 122 -6.47 17.75 -8.20
N VAL A 123 -5.78 16.77 -7.61
CA VAL A 123 -4.32 16.61 -7.66
C VAL A 123 -4.00 15.25 -8.26
N ASP A 124 -3.08 15.24 -9.23
CA ASP A 124 -2.66 14.00 -9.88
C ASP A 124 -1.85 13.12 -8.94
N PHE A 125 -2.23 11.84 -8.88
CA PHE A 125 -1.43 10.84 -8.20
C PHE A 125 -0.26 10.40 -9.11
N PRO A 126 0.98 10.27 -8.60
CA PRO A 126 2.18 10.07 -9.42
C PRO A 126 2.36 8.63 -9.91
N PHE A 127 1.36 8.05 -10.59
CA PHE A 127 1.41 6.66 -11.08
C PHE A 127 2.59 6.39 -12.01
N SER A 128 2.99 7.37 -12.85
CA SER A 128 4.11 7.24 -13.78
C SER A 128 5.45 6.99 -13.07
N ALA A 129 5.62 7.51 -11.85
CA ALA A 129 6.83 7.27 -11.06
C ALA A 129 6.95 5.80 -10.62
N TYR A 130 5.84 5.06 -10.60
CA TYR A 130 5.74 3.65 -10.21
C TYR A 130 5.55 2.69 -11.39
N ALA A 131 5.82 3.14 -12.62
CA ALA A 131 5.72 2.28 -13.80
C ALA A 131 6.83 1.21 -13.87
N ALA A 132 7.98 1.46 -13.23
CA ALA A 132 9.09 0.53 -13.18
C ALA A 132 8.97 -0.42 -11.96
N ILE A 133 9.26 -1.71 -12.18
CA ILE A 133 9.23 -2.77 -11.15
C ILE A 133 10.14 -2.45 -9.95
N GLU A 134 11.23 -1.74 -10.17
CA GLU A 134 12.18 -1.32 -9.13
C GLU A 134 11.67 -0.19 -8.23
N HIS A 135 10.58 0.49 -8.62
CA HIS A 135 9.98 1.57 -7.84
C HIS A 135 8.75 1.15 -7.05
N ILE A 136 8.12 0.02 -7.39
CA ILE A 136 6.93 -0.45 -6.67
C ILE A 136 7.29 -1.07 -5.31
N PRO A 137 6.39 -1.02 -4.32
CA PRO A 137 6.62 -1.61 -3.02
C PRO A 137 6.87 -3.13 -3.09
N VAL A 138 7.76 -3.63 -2.24
CA VAL A 138 8.14 -5.06 -2.15
C VAL A 138 7.89 -5.57 -0.74
N ILE A 139 7.08 -6.61 -0.62
CA ILE A 139 6.86 -7.35 0.62
C ILE A 139 7.76 -8.58 0.61
N GLU A 140 8.61 -8.73 1.61
CA GLU A 140 9.45 -9.90 1.82
C GLU A 140 8.89 -10.73 2.97
N VAL A 141 8.66 -12.02 2.70
CA VAL A 141 8.14 -12.96 3.69
C VAL A 141 8.48 -14.38 3.25
N GLU A 142 8.73 -15.26 4.21
CA GLU A 142 8.88 -16.68 3.92
C GLU A 142 7.50 -17.27 3.60
N PHE A 143 7.43 -18.01 2.49
CA PHE A 143 6.22 -18.68 2.08
C PHE A 143 6.19 -20.01 2.79
N VAL A 144 5.16 -20.26 3.60
CA VAL A 144 5.08 -21.45 4.46
C VAL A 144 5.19 -22.74 3.66
N HIS A 145 4.64 -22.77 2.45
CA HIS A 145 4.66 -23.92 1.54
C HIS A 145 6.03 -24.20 0.90
N LEU A 146 6.97 -23.24 0.99
CA LEU A 146 8.34 -23.38 0.50
C LEU A 146 9.36 -23.51 1.65
N ALA A 147 8.90 -23.44 2.89
CA ALA A 147 9.77 -23.55 4.06
C ALA A 147 10.38 -24.96 4.14
N GLY A 148 11.70 -25.04 4.31
CA GLY A 148 12.43 -26.31 4.46
C GLY A 148 12.83 -26.99 3.15
N LEU A 149 12.53 -26.40 1.99
CA LEU A 149 13.07 -26.85 0.70
C LEU A 149 14.43 -26.18 0.48
N GLU A 150 15.51 -26.92 0.75
CA GLU A 150 16.88 -26.43 0.58
C GLU A 150 17.22 -26.23 -0.90
N SER A 151 17.70 -25.02 -1.23
CA SER A 151 18.21 -24.60 -2.54
C SER A 151 17.19 -24.51 -3.68
N TYR A 152 16.47 -23.39 -3.74
CA TYR A 152 15.91 -22.90 -5.00
C TYR A 152 16.96 -22.09 -5.77
N PRO A 153 17.21 -22.37 -7.06
CA PRO A 153 18.16 -21.62 -7.88
C PRO A 153 17.69 -20.20 -8.24
N GLY A 154 16.65 -19.67 -7.58
CA GLY A 154 16.06 -18.36 -7.84
C GLY A 154 15.08 -17.94 -6.75
N GLN A 155 14.65 -16.68 -6.81
CA GLN A 155 13.74 -16.09 -5.82
C GLN A 155 12.32 -15.99 -6.38
N LEU A 156 11.37 -16.68 -5.76
CA LEU A 156 9.96 -16.61 -6.17
C LEU A 156 9.37 -15.24 -5.82
N THR A 157 8.78 -14.57 -6.81
CA THR A 157 8.09 -13.29 -6.65
C THR A 157 6.69 -13.34 -7.27
N LEU A 158 5.68 -12.85 -6.56
CA LEU A 158 4.30 -12.71 -6.99
C LEU A 158 3.98 -11.22 -7.25
N LEU A 159 3.19 -10.92 -8.28
CA LEU A 159 2.66 -9.59 -8.61
C LEU A 159 1.14 -9.67 -8.81
#